data_AF-A0A0D1DUT7-F1
#
_entry.id   AF-A0A0D1DUT7-F1
#
_cell.length_a   1.000
_cell.length_b   1.000
_cell.length_c   1.000
_cell.angle_alpha   90.00
_cell.angle_beta   90.00
_cell.angle_gamma   90.00
#
_symmetry.space_group_name_H-M   'P 1'
#
loop_
_entity.id
_entity.type
_entity.pdbx_description
1 polymer ?
#
loop_
_entity_poly.entity_id
_entity_poly.type
_entity_poly.pdbx_seq_one_letter_code
_entity_poly.pdbx_strand_id
1 'polypeptide(L)'
;MAFRITLPRNASKHISSYGSVLDRFMVSHAPTLAASQKASLPAASSSASTSSTSSNTANPASLFEPSKSSSTGFWAPPKYSLRRQAKLVKEAALTGQLSLLPDGPKTARIAQRLHRLRKSHAFEQTAAEYQYIPKDLAATMPVRPASLSERAVKPNQRVSRSEREAALSAARLQVKDVGPYAGRAKVFKGSRVDKDKLRRAESVTSKLAGMKQTIDEWQSAQTEAKTKLKPGLPF
;
A
#
# COMPACT_ATOMS: atom_id res chain seq x y z
N MET A 1 -11.31 17.98 12.88
CA MET A 1 -11.19 16.56 12.49
C MET A 1 -10.41 15.83 13.57
N ALA A 2 -11.08 14.99 14.36
CA ALA A 2 -10.51 14.34 15.52
C ALA A 2 -9.72 13.09 15.12
N PHE A 3 -8.42 13.24 14.87
CA PHE A 3 -7.52 12.10 14.86
C PHE A 3 -7.44 11.57 16.30
N ARG A 4 -8.08 10.42 16.54
CA ARG A 4 -7.89 9.68 17.79
C ARG A 4 -6.42 9.29 17.86
N ILE A 5 -5.64 10.05 18.61
CA ILE A 5 -4.34 9.67 19.13
C ILE A 5 -4.61 8.39 19.91
N THR A 6 -4.35 7.23 19.29
CA THR A 6 -4.41 5.96 20.00
C THR A 6 -3.32 6.03 21.06
N LEU A 7 -3.74 6.31 22.28
CA LEU A 7 -2.93 6.24 23.50
C LEU A 7 -1.95 5.06 23.39
N PRO A 8 -0.66 5.22 23.71
CA PRO A 8 0.27 4.12 23.75
C PRO A 8 -0.30 3.11 24.74
N ARG A 9 -0.76 1.96 24.22
CA ARG A 9 -1.32 0.89 25.06
C ARG A 9 -0.16 0.43 25.95
N ASN A 10 -0.19 0.85 27.22
CA ASN A 10 0.87 0.64 28.21
C ASN A 10 1.48 -0.76 28.08
N ALA A 11 2.77 -0.80 27.77
CA ALA A 11 3.56 -2.02 27.59
C ALA A 11 3.69 -2.86 28.87
N SER A 12 3.13 -2.41 30.01
CA SER A 12 3.30 -3.05 31.31
C SER A 12 2.61 -4.42 31.44
N LYS A 13 1.70 -4.80 30.53
CA LYS A 13 0.93 -6.05 30.66
C LYS A 13 1.73 -7.35 30.39
N HIS A 14 3.00 -7.25 29.99
CA HIS A 14 3.83 -8.42 29.66
C HIS A 14 5.20 -8.42 30.35
N ILE A 15 5.34 -7.71 31.47
CA ILE A 15 6.56 -7.75 32.28
C ILE A 15 6.38 -8.90 33.28
N SER A 16 7.14 -9.98 33.09
CA SER A 16 7.24 -11.03 34.11
C SER A 16 8.23 -10.64 35.19
N SER A 17 8.34 -11.43 36.26
CA SER A 17 9.43 -11.31 37.25
C SER A 17 10.84 -11.27 36.63
N TYR A 18 11.03 -11.89 35.46
CA TYR A 18 12.27 -11.92 34.71
C TYR A 18 12.32 -10.88 33.56
N GLY A 19 11.59 -9.78 33.67
CA GLY A 19 11.55 -8.72 32.65
C GLY A 19 10.69 -9.04 31.43
N SER A 20 10.83 -8.20 30.39
CA SER A 20 10.17 -8.36 29.09
C SER A 20 10.79 -9.48 28.25
N VAL A 21 10.13 -9.87 27.16
CA VAL A 21 10.68 -10.88 26.23
C VAL A 21 11.95 -10.33 25.57
N LEU A 22 11.96 -9.03 25.28
CA LEU A 22 13.14 -8.32 24.80
C LEU A 22 14.31 -8.39 25.79
N ASP A 23 14.08 -8.12 27.08
CA ASP A 23 15.16 -8.10 28.08
C ASP A 23 15.83 -9.47 28.20
N ARG A 24 15.03 -10.54 28.27
CA ARG A 24 15.56 -11.91 28.31
C ARG A 24 16.36 -12.23 27.05
N PHE A 25 15.88 -11.78 25.89
CA PHE A 25 16.58 -11.99 24.62
C PHE A 25 17.92 -11.23 24.63
N MET A 26 17.93 -9.96 25.03
CA MET A 26 19.15 -9.14 25.14
C MET A 26 20.17 -9.77 26.10
N VAL A 27 19.74 -10.24 27.28
CA VAL A 27 20.63 -10.91 28.24
C VAL A 27 21.20 -12.21 27.68
N SER A 28 20.35 -13.05 27.06
CA SER A 28 20.78 -14.35 26.53
C SER A 28 21.67 -14.28 25.28
N HIS A 29 21.56 -13.21 24.49
CA HIS A 29 22.30 -13.03 23.23
C HIS A 29 23.25 -11.84 23.24
N ALA A 30 23.50 -11.22 24.40
CA ALA A 30 24.45 -10.12 24.57
C ALA A 30 25.79 -10.33 23.82
N PRO A 31 26.48 -11.49 23.94
CA PRO A 31 27.74 -11.69 23.23
C PRO A 31 27.57 -11.71 21.70
N THR A 32 26.48 -12.32 21.22
CA THR A 32 26.18 -12.42 19.79
C THR A 32 25.81 -11.07 19.20
N LEU A 33 25.05 -10.24 19.92
CA LEU A 33 24.66 -8.90 19.46
C LEU A 33 25.84 -7.93 19.43
N ALA A 34 26.72 -8.00 20.43
CA ALA A 34 27.96 -7.20 20.45
C ALA A 34 28.86 -7.52 19.25
N ALA A 35 28.95 -8.79 18.86
CA ALA A 35 29.69 -9.20 17.65
C ALA A 35 29.07 -8.64 16.36
N SER A 36 27.74 -8.49 16.31
CA SER A 36 27.03 -7.94 15.13
C SER A 36 27.39 -6.49 14.88
N GLN A 37 27.40 -5.69 15.96
CA GLN A 37 27.69 -4.26 15.89
C GLN A 37 29.15 -4.00 15.51
N LYS A 38 30.06 -4.89 15.92
CA LYS A 38 31.47 -4.81 15.53
C LYS A 38 31.69 -5.12 14.05
N ALA A 39 30.86 -5.97 13.46
CA ALA A 39 30.97 -6.36 12.05
C ALA A 39 30.42 -5.32 11.05
N SER A 40 29.53 -4.42 11.47
CA SER A 40 28.94 -3.38 10.60
C SER A 40 29.73 -2.07 10.56
N LEU A 41 30.81 -1.95 11.32
CA LEU A 41 31.79 -0.87 11.20
C LEU A 41 32.85 -1.27 10.15
N PRO A 42 33.22 -0.40 9.18
CA PRO A 42 34.30 -0.70 8.26
C PRO A 42 35.60 -0.83 9.06
N ALA A 43 36.12 -2.05 9.16
CA ALA A 43 37.29 -2.37 9.95
C ALA A 43 38.53 -1.64 9.39
N ALA A 44 39.02 -0.65 10.15
CA ALA A 44 40.44 -0.33 10.13
C ALA A 44 41.21 -1.54 10.69
N SER A 45 42.19 -1.99 9.91
CA SER A 45 43.02 -3.18 10.10
C SER A 45 43.62 -3.25 11.51
N SER A 46 43.30 -4.30 12.27
CA SER A 46 44.21 -4.81 13.29
C SER A 46 43.89 -6.28 13.58
N SER A 47 44.76 -7.12 13.04
CA SER A 47 44.88 -8.54 13.24
C SER A 47 45.27 -8.84 14.69
N ALA A 48 44.39 -9.52 15.42
CA ALA A 48 44.76 -10.30 16.59
C ALA A 48 43.95 -11.60 16.58
N SER A 49 44.57 -12.63 16.03
CA SER A 49 44.11 -14.02 16.07
C SER A 49 44.42 -14.61 17.44
N THR A 50 43.40 -14.94 18.21
CA THR A 50 43.50 -15.90 19.32
C THR A 50 42.51 -17.03 19.11
N SER A 51 43.06 -18.23 19.22
CA SER A 51 42.55 -19.53 18.85
C SER A 51 41.46 -20.09 19.77
N SER A 52 40.54 -20.83 19.13
CA SER A 52 39.85 -22.04 19.60
C SER A 52 39.01 -22.00 20.88
N THR A 53 37.68 -22.05 20.70
CA THR A 53 36.87 -23.18 21.21
C THR A 53 35.63 -23.34 20.32
N SER A 54 35.48 -24.54 19.76
CA SER A 54 34.37 -25.02 18.94
C SER A 54 33.03 -25.00 19.69
N SER A 55 32.36 -23.85 19.71
CA SER A 55 30.98 -23.73 20.20
C SER A 55 30.15 -22.83 19.29
N ASN A 56 29.88 -23.30 18.07
CA ASN A 56 28.76 -22.88 17.23
C ASN A 56 28.38 -21.39 17.39
N THR A 57 29.36 -20.49 17.23
CA THR A 57 29.19 -19.05 17.44
C THR A 57 28.37 -18.53 16.27
N ALA A 58 27.06 -18.68 16.42
CA ALA A 58 26.08 -18.22 15.46
C ALA A 58 26.37 -16.75 15.18
N ASN A 59 26.84 -16.47 13.97
CA ASN A 59 26.85 -15.13 13.40
C ASN A 59 25.49 -14.49 13.76
N PRO A 60 25.38 -13.31 14.37
CA PRO A 60 24.12 -12.74 14.84
C PRO A 60 23.00 -12.71 13.79
N ALA A 61 23.34 -12.55 12.50
CA ALA A 61 22.40 -12.70 11.38
C ALA A 61 21.73 -14.09 11.35
N SER A 62 22.44 -15.14 11.75
CA SER A 62 21.97 -16.52 11.88
C SER A 62 20.83 -16.70 12.91
N LEU A 63 20.64 -15.77 13.85
CA LEU A 63 19.54 -15.89 14.82
C LEU A 63 18.16 -15.74 14.16
N PHE A 64 18.06 -14.84 13.17
CA PHE A 64 16.80 -14.50 12.49
C PHE A 64 16.71 -15.03 11.06
N GLU A 65 17.83 -15.44 10.47
CA GLU A 65 17.88 -16.00 9.13
C GLU A 65 18.03 -17.53 9.13
N PRO A 66 17.48 -18.24 8.13
CA PRO A 66 17.79 -19.64 7.92
C PRO A 66 19.29 -19.84 7.65
N SER A 67 19.90 -20.84 8.28
CA SER A 67 21.32 -21.16 8.07
C SER A 67 21.47 -22.51 7.35
N LYS A 68 22.31 -22.58 6.33
CA LYS A 68 22.64 -23.84 5.67
C LYS A 68 23.69 -24.60 6.47
N SER A 69 23.42 -25.85 6.83
CA SER A 69 24.40 -26.73 7.49
C SER A 69 25.51 -27.10 6.51
N SER A 70 26.78 -26.96 6.92
CA SER A 70 27.93 -27.35 6.09
C SER A 70 28.07 -28.86 5.95
N SER A 71 27.69 -29.62 6.99
CA SER A 71 27.84 -31.08 7.01
C SER A 71 26.73 -31.80 6.23
N THR A 72 25.49 -31.34 6.35
CA THR A 72 24.33 -32.00 5.74
C THR A 72 23.79 -31.30 4.51
N GLY A 73 24.21 -30.06 4.24
CA GLY A 73 23.73 -29.25 3.11
C GLY A 73 22.28 -28.78 3.22
N PHE A 74 21.53 -29.18 4.24
CA PHE A 74 20.15 -28.77 4.46
C PHE A 74 20.05 -27.38 5.09
N TRP A 75 18.98 -26.66 4.75
CA TRP A 75 18.65 -25.38 5.38
C TRP A 75 17.94 -25.61 6.71
N ALA A 76 18.58 -25.19 7.80
CA ALA A 76 17.95 -25.14 9.10
C ALA A 76 17.05 -23.89 9.18
N PRO A 77 15.85 -24.00 9.78
CA PRO A 77 15.02 -22.83 10.05
C PRO A 77 15.73 -21.88 11.03
N PRO A 78 15.37 -20.59 11.05
CA PRO A 78 15.97 -19.63 11.97
C PRO A 78 15.70 -20.03 13.43
N LYS A 79 16.67 -19.76 14.32
CA LYS A 79 16.57 -20.07 15.76
C LYS A 79 15.32 -19.45 16.39
N TYR A 80 14.93 -18.26 15.93
CA TYR A 80 13.67 -17.63 16.29
C TYR A 80 12.70 -17.64 15.11
N SER A 81 11.51 -18.22 15.32
CA SER A 81 10.44 -18.18 14.31
C SER A 81 9.98 -16.75 14.00
N LEU A 82 9.44 -16.53 12.81
CA LEU A 82 8.97 -15.21 12.35
C LEU A 82 7.97 -14.55 13.32
N ARG A 83 7.18 -15.34 14.05
CA ARG A 83 6.26 -14.84 15.09
C ARG A 83 7.02 -14.32 16.31
N ARG A 84 8.06 -15.03 16.77
CA ARG A 84 8.90 -14.60 17.90
C ARG A 84 9.71 -13.37 17.52
N GLN A 85 10.30 -13.36 16.32
CA GLN A 85 10.95 -12.17 15.77
C GLN A 85 10.01 -10.97 15.80
N ALA A 86 8.79 -11.10 15.28
CA ALA A 86 7.82 -10.00 15.28
C ALA A 86 7.47 -9.47 16.68
N LYS A 87 7.44 -10.34 17.70
CA LYS A 87 7.25 -9.90 19.10
C LYS A 87 8.45 -9.09 19.61
N LEU A 88 9.66 -9.60 19.43
CA LEU A 88 10.90 -8.92 19.82
C LEU A 88 11.03 -7.55 19.15
N VAL A 89 10.82 -7.49 17.84
CA VAL A 89 10.91 -6.24 17.07
C VAL A 89 9.83 -5.25 17.49
N LYS A 90 8.62 -5.73 17.83
CA LYS A 90 7.55 -4.86 18.33
C LYS A 90 7.92 -4.26 19.69
N GLU A 91 8.41 -5.07 20.63
CA GLU A 91 8.86 -4.58 21.93
C GLU A 91 10.03 -3.60 21.78
N ALA A 92 11.02 -3.91 20.94
CA ALA A 92 12.16 -3.05 20.67
C ALA A 92 11.77 -1.72 20.01
N ALA A 93 10.77 -1.74 19.12
CA ALA A 93 10.25 -0.51 18.52
C ALA A 93 9.51 0.37 19.55
N LEU A 94 8.89 -0.23 20.57
CA LEU A 94 8.24 0.52 21.66
C LEU A 94 9.26 1.10 22.63
N THR A 95 10.38 0.42 22.89
CA THR A 95 11.45 0.87 23.79
C THR A 95 12.52 1.73 23.10
N GLY A 96 12.45 1.89 21.78
CA GLY A 96 13.45 2.62 20.99
C GLY A 96 14.76 1.84 20.78
N GLN A 97 14.82 0.56 21.15
CA GLN A 97 16.01 -0.30 21.08
C GLN A 97 16.09 -1.12 19.77
N LEU A 98 15.42 -0.67 18.70
CA LEU A 98 15.35 -1.41 17.44
C LEU A 98 16.74 -1.66 16.82
N SER A 99 17.70 -0.75 17.03
CA SER A 99 19.08 -0.84 16.53
C SER A 99 19.94 -1.88 17.25
N LEU A 100 19.49 -2.40 18.40
CA LEU A 100 20.20 -3.43 19.17
C LEU A 100 19.87 -4.85 18.69
N LEU A 101 18.81 -5.02 17.90
CA LEU A 101 18.43 -6.32 17.36
C LEU A 101 19.23 -6.65 16.09
N PRO A 102 19.45 -7.95 15.80
CA PRO A 102 20.08 -8.34 14.56
C PRO A 102 19.14 -8.05 13.38
N ASP A 103 19.73 -7.78 12.23
CA ASP A 103 18.99 -7.55 11.00
C ASP A 103 18.22 -8.81 10.56
N GLY A 104 17.09 -8.59 9.89
CA GLY A 104 16.18 -9.66 9.51
C GLY A 104 14.91 -9.16 8.82
N PRO A 105 14.06 -10.08 8.31
CA PRO A 105 12.90 -9.71 7.48
C PRO A 105 11.84 -8.91 8.23
N LYS A 106 11.75 -9.08 9.56
CA LYS A 106 10.79 -8.35 10.41
C LYS A 106 11.33 -7.01 10.89
N THR A 107 12.61 -6.91 11.22
CA THR A 107 13.27 -5.64 11.57
C THR A 107 13.26 -4.70 10.37
N ALA A 108 13.65 -5.18 9.18
CA ALA A 108 13.62 -4.40 7.94
C ALA A 108 12.22 -3.86 7.62
N ARG A 109 11.18 -4.69 7.75
CA ARG A 109 9.79 -4.27 7.51
C ARG A 109 9.34 -3.17 8.47
N ILE A 110 9.70 -3.27 9.75
CA ILE A 110 9.34 -2.28 10.76
C ILE A 110 10.14 -0.99 10.56
N ALA A 111 11.44 -1.08 10.27
CA ALA A 111 12.27 0.06 9.92
C ALA A 111 11.72 0.82 8.69
N GLN A 112 11.33 0.10 7.64
CA GLN A 112 10.69 0.70 6.46
C GLN A 112 9.37 1.39 6.82
N ARG A 113 8.55 0.79 7.68
CA ARG A 113 7.30 1.39 8.15
C ARG A 113 7.56 2.68 8.94
N LEU A 114 8.53 2.66 9.85
CA LEU A 114 8.93 3.84 10.63
C LEU A 114 9.47 4.94 9.71
N HIS A 115 10.25 4.59 8.69
CA HIS A 115 10.72 5.54 7.67
C HIS A 115 9.55 6.19 6.92
N ARG A 116 8.54 5.41 6.49
CA ARG A 116 7.34 5.95 5.84
C ARG A 116 6.57 6.90 6.76
N LEU A 117 6.44 6.56 8.04
CA LEU A 117 5.78 7.42 9.02
C LEU A 117 6.55 8.73 9.26
N ARG A 118 7.89 8.67 9.31
CA ARG A 118 8.72 9.88 9.39
C ARG A 118 8.54 10.78 8.17
N LYS A 119 8.48 10.19 6.97
CA LYS A 119 8.21 10.93 5.73
C LYS A 119 6.84 11.60 5.74
N SER A 120 5.78 10.89 6.15
CA SER A 120 4.44 11.50 6.23
C SER A 120 4.37 12.60 7.28
N HIS A 121 5.01 12.41 8.43
CA HIS A 121 5.07 13.43 9.47
C HIS A 121 5.84 14.68 9.03
N ALA A 122 6.99 14.51 8.36
CA ALA A 122 7.75 15.63 7.78
C ALA A 122 6.91 16.38 6.75
N PHE A 123 6.16 15.66 5.90
CA PHE A 123 5.23 16.28 4.95
C PHE A 123 4.14 17.11 5.65
N GLU A 124 3.52 16.57 6.71
CA GLU A 124 2.52 17.28 7.51
C GLU A 124 3.10 18.54 8.18
N GLN A 125 4.33 18.48 8.69
CA GLN A 125 5.03 19.63 9.25
C GLN A 125 5.25 20.71 8.19
N THR A 126 5.78 20.35 7.02
CA THR A 126 5.96 21.30 5.91
C THR A 126 4.63 21.87 5.43
N ALA A 127 3.55 21.07 5.41
CA ALA A 127 2.22 21.50 5.00
C ALA A 127 1.61 22.49 6.02
N ALA A 128 1.90 22.32 7.31
CA ALA A 128 1.43 23.22 8.37
C ALA A 128 2.08 24.61 8.31
N GLU A 129 3.29 24.72 7.77
CA GLU A 129 3.95 26.01 7.51
C GLU A 129 3.21 26.84 6.44
N TYR A 130 2.51 26.18 5.51
CA TYR A 130 1.69 26.87 4.51
C TYR A 130 0.35 27.28 5.12
N GLN A 131 0.26 28.56 5.51
CA GLN A 131 -1.00 29.14 5.93
C GLN A 131 -2.00 29.13 4.76
N TYR A 132 -3.14 28.47 4.93
CA TYR A 132 -4.22 28.50 3.95
C TYR A 132 -4.74 29.93 3.85
N ILE A 133 -4.51 30.59 2.71
CA ILE A 133 -5.14 31.86 2.36
C ILE A 133 -6.44 31.53 1.63
N PRO A 134 -7.62 31.77 2.23
CA PRO A 134 -8.90 31.60 1.56
C PRO A 134 -8.93 32.41 0.27
N LYS A 135 -9.45 31.82 -0.81
CA LYS A 135 -9.55 32.48 -2.12
C LYS A 135 -10.36 33.77 -2.06
N ASP A 136 -11.30 33.86 -1.14
CA ASP A 136 -12.17 35.02 -0.95
C ASP A 136 -11.38 36.23 -0.41
N LEU A 137 -10.28 36.00 0.33
CA LEU A 137 -9.37 37.06 0.79
C LEU A 137 -8.28 37.40 -0.24
N ALA A 138 -7.95 36.48 -1.15
CA ALA A 138 -6.96 36.72 -2.22
C ALA A 138 -7.56 37.46 -3.44
N ALA A 139 -8.89 37.55 -3.55
CA ALA A 139 -9.57 38.16 -4.69
C ALA A 139 -9.54 39.71 -4.71
N THR A 140 -9.10 40.37 -3.63
CA THR A 140 -9.11 41.83 -3.52
C THR A 140 -7.88 42.53 -4.10
N MET A 141 -6.85 41.80 -4.53
CA MET A 141 -5.71 42.38 -5.24
C MET A 141 -5.62 41.79 -6.65
N PRO A 142 -6.16 42.47 -7.69
CA PRO A 142 -5.81 42.11 -9.06
C PRO A 142 -4.30 42.32 -9.20
N VAL A 143 -3.55 41.22 -9.30
CA VAL A 143 -2.14 41.25 -9.69
C VAL A 143 -2.10 41.79 -11.11
N ARG A 144 -1.93 43.11 -11.24
CA ARG A 144 -1.74 43.79 -12.51
C ARG A 144 -0.40 43.28 -13.06
N PRO A 145 -0.34 42.79 -14.31
CA PRO A 145 0.92 42.36 -14.89
C PRO A 145 1.91 43.52 -14.84
N ALA A 146 3.15 43.25 -14.42
CA ALA A 146 4.20 44.27 -14.27
C ALA A 146 4.62 44.85 -15.64
N SER A 147 4.35 44.11 -16.72
CA SER A 147 4.65 44.50 -18.10
C SER A 147 3.39 44.42 -18.98
N LEU A 148 3.30 45.30 -19.98
CA LEU A 148 2.14 45.42 -20.88
C LEU A 148 1.95 44.20 -21.81
N SER A 149 2.98 43.37 -21.97
CA SER A 149 2.97 42.17 -22.82
C SER A 149 2.50 40.91 -22.08
N GLU A 150 2.41 40.94 -20.75
CA GLU A 150 1.96 39.82 -19.94
C GLU A 150 0.43 39.76 -19.89
N ARG A 151 -0.17 38.79 -20.59
CA ARG A 151 -1.59 38.49 -20.44
C ARG A 151 -1.84 37.95 -19.03
N ALA A 152 -2.72 38.60 -18.28
CA ALA A 152 -3.20 38.11 -17.00
C ALA A 152 -3.86 36.72 -17.19
N VAL A 153 -3.13 35.67 -16.81
CA VAL A 153 -3.61 34.29 -16.90
C VAL A 153 -4.71 34.10 -15.86
N LYS A 154 -5.94 33.87 -16.31
CA LYS A 154 -7.07 33.59 -15.42
C LYS A 154 -6.74 32.38 -14.53
N PRO A 155 -7.13 32.35 -13.25
CA PRO A 155 -6.77 31.29 -12.32
C PRO A 155 -7.20 29.88 -12.78
N ASN A 156 -8.26 29.76 -13.60
CA ASN A 156 -8.70 28.50 -14.20
C ASN A 156 -7.80 28.00 -15.36
N GLN A 157 -6.79 28.77 -15.73
CA GLN A 157 -5.89 28.55 -16.87
C GLN A 157 -4.43 28.35 -16.40
N ARG A 158 -4.20 28.18 -15.09
CA ARG A 158 -2.88 28.02 -14.48
C ARG A 158 -2.20 26.68 -14.75
N VAL A 159 -2.94 25.67 -15.19
CA VAL A 159 -2.37 24.35 -15.49
C VAL A 159 -2.54 24.10 -16.96
N SER A 160 -1.43 24.08 -17.69
CA SER A 160 -1.44 23.75 -19.12
C SER A 160 -1.99 22.34 -19.33
N ARG A 161 -2.56 22.04 -20.51
CA ARG A 161 -3.09 20.70 -20.81
C ARG A 161 -2.01 19.62 -20.64
N SER A 162 -0.78 19.94 -21.02
CA SER A 162 0.39 19.08 -20.84
C SER A 162 0.71 18.84 -19.35
N GLU A 163 0.69 19.86 -18.51
CA GLU A 163 0.86 19.69 -17.05
C GLU A 163 -0.25 18.84 -16.44
N ARG A 164 -1.48 18.98 -16.94
CA ARG A 164 -2.62 18.16 -16.46
C ARG A 164 -2.46 16.70 -16.86
N GLU A 165 -2.04 16.43 -18.09
CA GLU A 165 -1.75 15.07 -18.57
C GLU A 165 -0.54 14.46 -17.85
N ALA A 166 0.50 15.25 -17.58
CA ALA A 166 1.66 14.85 -16.78
C ALA A 166 1.31 14.58 -15.31
N ALA A 167 0.44 15.40 -14.71
CA ALA A 167 -0.06 15.18 -13.36
C ALA A 167 -0.91 13.90 -13.28
N LEU A 168 -1.75 13.63 -14.29
CA LEU A 168 -2.52 12.38 -14.38
C LEU A 168 -1.63 11.16 -14.60
N SER A 169 -0.56 11.27 -15.39
CA SER A 169 0.39 10.17 -15.60
C SER A 169 1.21 9.90 -14.32
N ALA A 170 1.68 10.95 -13.64
CA ALA A 170 2.36 10.85 -12.35
C ALA A 170 1.45 10.24 -11.28
N ALA A 171 0.19 10.66 -11.21
CA ALA A 171 -0.80 10.08 -10.31
C ALA A 171 -1.06 8.59 -10.62
N ARG A 172 -1.16 8.19 -11.90
CA ARG A 172 -1.28 6.78 -12.29
C ARG A 172 -0.07 5.95 -11.87
N LEU A 173 1.14 6.48 -12.01
CA LEU A 173 2.37 5.82 -11.57
C LEU A 173 2.40 5.67 -10.04
N GLN A 174 2.01 6.69 -9.29
CA GLN A 174 1.91 6.62 -7.83
C GLN A 174 0.84 5.63 -7.35
N VAL A 175 -0.34 5.59 -7.99
CA VAL A 175 -1.43 4.69 -7.62
C VAL A 175 -1.15 3.24 -8.01
N LYS A 176 -0.33 2.99 -9.03
CA LYS A 176 0.06 1.63 -9.44
C LYS A 176 0.67 0.82 -8.28
N ASP A 177 1.42 1.49 -7.40
CA ASP A 177 2.16 0.89 -6.30
C ASP A 177 1.54 1.16 -4.92
N VAL A 178 0.41 1.87 -4.86
CA VAL A 178 -0.25 2.24 -3.60
C VAL A 178 -1.70 1.76 -3.60
N GLY A 179 -2.02 0.86 -2.67
CA GLY A 179 -3.37 0.34 -2.47
C GLY A 179 -3.38 -1.17 -2.22
N PRO A 180 -4.55 -1.76 -1.90
CA PRO A 180 -4.68 -3.20 -1.62
C PRO A 180 -4.29 -4.12 -2.80
N TYR A 181 -4.07 -3.54 -4.00
CA TYR A 181 -3.72 -4.26 -5.23
C TYR A 181 -2.34 -3.89 -5.80
N ALA A 182 -1.55 -3.08 -5.10
CA ALA A 182 -0.19 -2.74 -5.52
C ALA A 182 0.65 -4.01 -5.78
N GLY A 183 1.23 -4.14 -6.97
CA GLY A 183 2.05 -5.28 -7.36
C GLY A 183 1.30 -6.59 -7.70
N ARG A 184 -0.04 -6.60 -7.74
CA ARG A 184 -0.80 -7.77 -8.24
C ARG A 184 -0.99 -7.67 -9.75
N ALA A 185 -0.47 -8.63 -10.51
CA ALA A 185 -0.64 -8.72 -11.96
C ALA A 185 -2.11 -8.84 -12.42
N LYS A 186 -2.99 -9.32 -11.52
CA LYS A 186 -4.42 -9.47 -11.79
C LYS A 186 -5.19 -8.29 -11.18
N VAL A 187 -5.65 -7.40 -12.05
CA VAL A 187 -6.67 -6.40 -11.73
C VAL A 187 -7.94 -7.13 -11.25
N PHE A 188 -8.68 -6.51 -10.33
CA PHE A 188 -9.96 -7.00 -9.84
C PHE A 188 -10.79 -7.50 -11.02
N LYS A 189 -11.14 -8.79 -11.02
CA LYS A 189 -11.84 -9.44 -12.15
C LYS A 189 -13.14 -8.70 -12.51
N GLY A 190 -13.71 -7.91 -11.59
CA GLY A 190 -15.05 -7.34 -11.70
C GLY A 190 -16.10 -8.36 -11.26
N SER A 191 -17.24 -7.85 -10.77
CA SER A 191 -18.40 -8.72 -10.53
C SER A 191 -18.88 -9.32 -11.85
N ARG A 192 -19.66 -10.40 -11.80
CA ARG A 192 -20.28 -10.97 -13.01
C ARG A 192 -21.18 -9.93 -13.70
N VAL A 193 -21.90 -9.13 -12.91
CA VAL A 193 -22.81 -8.07 -13.37
C VAL A 193 -22.07 -6.99 -14.17
N ASP A 194 -20.86 -6.62 -13.74
CA ASP A 194 -20.04 -5.60 -14.43
C ASP A 194 -19.50 -6.10 -15.76
N LYS A 195 -19.06 -7.36 -15.82
CA LYS A 195 -18.59 -8.00 -17.07
C LYS A 195 -19.70 -8.09 -18.09
N ASP A 196 -20.88 -8.49 -17.65
CA ASP A 196 -22.04 -8.69 -18.52
C ASP A 196 -22.74 -7.37 -18.86
N LYS A 197 -22.27 -6.21 -18.37
CA LYS A 197 -22.90 -4.91 -18.61
C LYS A 197 -22.96 -4.55 -20.10
N LEU A 198 -21.86 -4.73 -20.82
CA LEU A 198 -21.79 -4.43 -22.26
C LEU A 198 -22.73 -5.34 -23.05
N ARG A 199 -22.64 -6.65 -22.83
CA ARG A 199 -23.52 -7.63 -23.46
C ARG A 199 -25.00 -7.38 -23.17
N ARG A 200 -25.36 -6.96 -21.96
CA ARG A 200 -26.74 -6.59 -21.60
C ARG A 200 -27.19 -5.33 -22.35
N ALA A 201 -26.33 -4.31 -22.44
CA ALA A 201 -26.62 -3.11 -23.20
C ALA A 201 -26.85 -3.45 -24.68
N GLU A 202 -25.97 -4.25 -25.29
CA GLU A 202 -26.12 -4.74 -26.67
C GLU A 202 -27.43 -5.50 -26.86
N SER A 203 -27.75 -6.45 -25.97
CA SER A 203 -29.00 -7.20 -26.03
C SER A 203 -30.25 -6.31 -25.93
N VAL A 204 -30.22 -5.29 -25.08
CA VAL A 204 -31.31 -4.30 -25.00
C VAL A 204 -31.42 -3.51 -26.30
N THR A 205 -30.29 -3.05 -26.86
CA THR A 205 -30.30 -2.32 -28.13
C THR A 205 -30.84 -3.16 -29.29
N SER A 206 -30.46 -4.44 -29.40
CA SER A 206 -30.96 -5.34 -30.43
C SER A 206 -32.47 -5.59 -30.29
N LYS A 207 -32.98 -5.74 -29.07
CA LYS A 207 -34.42 -5.90 -28.81
C LYS A 207 -35.22 -4.65 -29.19
N LEU A 208 -34.70 -3.47 -28.84
CA LEU A 208 -35.34 -2.21 -29.19
C LEU A 208 -35.35 -1.98 -30.71
N ALA A 209 -34.29 -2.39 -31.42
CA ALA A 209 -34.24 -2.30 -32.88
C ALA A 209 -35.32 -3.18 -33.56
N GLY A 210 -35.51 -4.42 -33.08
CA GLY A 210 -36.52 -5.35 -33.61
C GLY A 210 -37.95 -5.12 -33.12
N MET A 211 -38.16 -4.19 -32.19
CA MET A 211 -39.45 -4.00 -31.49
C MET A 211 -40.60 -3.64 -32.44
N LYS A 212 -40.34 -2.83 -33.48
CA LYS A 212 -41.37 -2.45 -34.45
C LYS A 212 -41.85 -3.63 -35.28
N GLN A 213 -40.92 -4.45 -35.78
CA GLN A 213 -41.26 -5.65 -36.56
C GLN A 213 -42.09 -6.63 -35.73
N THR A 214 -41.74 -6.83 -34.46
CA THR A 214 -42.52 -7.70 -33.57
C THR A 214 -43.93 -7.17 -33.30
N ILE A 215 -44.10 -5.85 -33.25
CA ILE A 215 -45.43 -5.22 -33.13
C ILE A 215 -46.22 -5.43 -34.42
N ASP A 216 -45.62 -5.23 -35.58
CA ASP A 216 -46.29 -5.37 -36.87
C ASP A 216 -46.71 -6.83 -37.13
N GLU A 217 -45.84 -7.80 -36.84
CA GLU A 217 -46.14 -9.24 -36.91
C GLU A 217 -47.28 -9.62 -35.95
N TRP A 218 -47.30 -9.06 -34.75
CA TRP A 218 -48.38 -9.31 -33.80
C TRP A 218 -49.71 -8.71 -34.29
N GLN A 219 -49.67 -7.50 -34.85
CA GLN A 219 -50.86 -6.84 -35.41
C GLN A 219 -51.40 -7.59 -36.63
N SER A 220 -50.54 -8.04 -37.54
CA SER A 220 -50.94 -8.82 -38.71
C SER A 220 -51.56 -10.17 -38.31
N ALA A 221 -50.95 -10.88 -37.36
CA ALA A 221 -51.52 -12.11 -36.83
C ALA A 221 -52.92 -11.88 -36.21
N GLN A 222 -53.11 -10.76 -35.51
CA GLN A 222 -54.40 -10.37 -34.94
C GLN A 222 -55.44 -10.03 -36.02
N THR A 223 -55.05 -9.30 -37.07
CA THR A 223 -55.97 -8.97 -38.17
C THR A 223 -56.36 -10.22 -38.95
N GLU A 224 -55.42 -11.12 -39.24
CA GLU A 224 -55.68 -12.42 -39.88
C GLU A 224 -56.61 -13.31 -39.04
N ALA A 225 -56.42 -13.35 -37.72
CA ALA A 225 -57.31 -14.09 -36.84
C ALA A 225 -58.73 -13.51 -36.90
N LYS A 226 -58.86 -12.18 -36.88
CA LYS A 226 -60.16 -11.49 -37.00
C LYS A 226 -60.82 -11.70 -38.36
N THR A 227 -60.07 -11.72 -39.46
CA THR A 227 -60.65 -11.95 -40.79
C THR A 227 -61.15 -13.38 -40.94
N LYS A 228 -60.40 -14.38 -40.44
CA LYS A 228 -60.84 -15.79 -40.41
C LYS A 228 -62.12 -16.00 -39.59
N LEU A 229 -62.32 -15.21 -38.53
CA LEU A 229 -63.50 -15.27 -37.66
C LEU A 229 -64.73 -14.54 -38.22
N LYS A 230 -64.61 -13.73 -39.28
CA LYS A 230 -65.78 -13.10 -39.91
C LYS A 230 -66.44 -14.14 -40.82
N PRO A 231 -67.60 -14.71 -40.45
CA PRO A 231 -68.32 -15.61 -41.35
C PRO A 231 -68.64 -14.84 -42.64
N GLY A 232 -68.36 -15.44 -43.79
CA GLY A 232 -68.74 -14.88 -45.08
C GLY A 232 -70.25 -14.65 -45.08
N LEU A 233 -70.68 -13.40 -45.17
CA LEU A 233 -72.08 -13.02 -45.23
C LEU A 233 -72.66 -13.62 -46.53
N PRO A 234 -73.59 -14.59 -46.45
CA PRO A 234 -74.21 -15.15 -47.65
C PRO A 234 -75.33 -14.21 -48.08
N PHE A 235 -75.01 -13.29 -48.98
CA PHE A 235 -76.00 -12.51 -49.72
C PHE A 235 -75.64 -12.52 -51.20
#